data_AF-A0A5J5BH89-F1
#
_entry.id   AF-A0A5J5BH89-F1
#
_cell.length_a   1.000
_cell.length_b   1.000
_cell.length_c   1.000
_cell.angle_alpha   90.00
_cell.angle_beta   90.00
_cell.angle_gamma   90.00
#
_symmetry.space_group_name_H-M   'P 1'
#
loop_
_entity.id
_entity.type
_entity.pdbx_description
1 polymer ?
#
loop_
_entity_poly.entity_id
_entity_poly.type
_entity_poly.pdbx_seq_one_letter_code
_entity_poly.pdbx_strand_id
1 'polypeptide(L)'
;MVNSSRRNLTGGKSQVSNGMVDLPLEIISDILIRLPIESIMSCRVVCKSWYGLTQDPNFINMHLSRSNYQPNRIILHNYTGNHLLLLDTEEHKIKRNPIQNMLLNGHQVMCSCNGLLCIASYYKLDPVFICNPITGKHMVLPSTDSKVRSVNHKDLDGYLTFVEHKSNLMKLWRLTGKKIGDFFLCLEEIHDTHVKWNGWLSYAILGGLNRDHYLLEVRFLEGQQHPKTHITRFFPETRQYVHVDIPDIPVHFKATCFKPSLVCPLAAASRLS
;
A
#
# COMPACT_ATOMS: atom_id res chain seq x y z
N MET A 1 -40.17 59.14 42.54
CA MET A 1 -39.09 59.01 41.54
C MET A 1 -38.45 57.65 41.78
N VAL A 2 -38.49 56.61 40.95
CA VAL A 2 -38.80 56.44 39.52
C VAL A 2 -39.42 55.04 39.32
N ASN A 3 -40.35 54.98 38.37
CA ASN A 3 -41.06 53.84 37.77
C ASN A 3 -40.11 52.75 37.19
N SER A 4 -40.36 51.47 37.45
CA SER A 4 -41.18 50.52 36.67
C SER A 4 -40.47 49.81 35.50
N SER A 5 -40.97 48.59 35.26
CA SER A 5 -40.95 47.84 33.99
C SER A 5 -39.87 46.77 33.80
N ARG A 6 -40.30 45.55 34.14
CA ARG A 6 -39.94 44.29 33.46
C ARG A 6 -39.87 44.53 31.95
N ARG A 7 -38.74 44.20 31.33
CA ARG A 7 -38.64 44.00 29.88
C ARG A 7 -38.42 42.53 29.61
N ASN A 8 -39.50 41.88 29.16
CA ASN A 8 -39.44 40.66 28.37
C ASN A 8 -38.63 40.97 27.12
N LEU A 9 -37.47 40.34 26.97
CA LEU A 9 -36.77 40.25 25.70
C LEU A 9 -37.03 38.84 25.17
N THR A 10 -38.11 38.72 24.41
CA THR A 10 -38.27 37.71 23.37
C THR A 10 -37.15 37.90 22.36
N GLY A 11 -35.99 37.30 22.63
CA GLY A 11 -34.94 37.11 21.64
C GLY A 11 -35.38 35.98 20.73
N GLY A 12 -36.00 36.33 19.60
CA GLY A 12 -36.30 35.39 18.54
C GLY A 12 -35.04 34.62 18.18
N LYS A 13 -35.10 33.29 18.28
CA LYS A 13 -34.14 32.44 17.57
C LYS A 13 -34.41 32.64 16.09
N SER A 14 -33.71 33.58 15.46
CA SER A 14 -33.52 33.57 14.03
C SER A 14 -32.79 32.26 13.72
N GLN A 15 -33.56 31.25 13.33
CA GLN A 15 -33.02 30.11 12.62
C GLN A 15 -32.41 30.68 11.33
N VAL A 16 -31.10 30.89 11.34
CA VAL A 16 -30.34 30.87 10.11
C VAL A 16 -30.37 29.41 9.68
N SER A 17 -31.40 29.05 8.91
CA SER A 17 -31.34 27.85 8.07
C SER A 17 -30.26 28.11 7.05
N ASN A 18 -29.00 27.86 7.44
CA ASN A 18 -27.96 27.64 6.45
C ASN A 18 -28.47 26.46 5.63
N GLY A 19 -28.86 26.72 4.38
CA GLY A 19 -29.34 25.74 3.41
C GLY A 19 -28.22 24.80 2.96
N MET A 20 -27.45 24.27 3.90
CA MET A 20 -26.60 23.12 3.68
C MET A 20 -27.54 21.92 3.82
N VAL A 21 -27.81 21.27 2.69
CA VAL A 21 -28.50 19.98 2.69
C VAL A 21 -27.63 19.03 3.49
N ASP A 22 -28.01 18.74 4.74
CA ASP A 22 -27.33 17.74 5.56
C ASP A 22 -27.62 16.37 4.94
N LEU A 23 -26.64 15.85 4.21
CA LEU A 23 -26.68 14.49 3.68
C LEU A 23 -26.59 13.48 4.83
N PRO A 24 -27.35 12.38 4.80
CA PRO A 24 -27.20 11.29 5.75
C PRO A 24 -25.77 10.74 5.76
N LEU A 25 -25.30 10.30 6.94
CA LEU A 25 -23.92 9.82 7.12
C LEU A 25 -23.62 8.60 6.25
N GLU A 26 -24.63 7.78 5.96
CA GLU A 26 -24.54 6.62 5.09
C GLU A 26 -24.24 7.02 3.64
N ILE A 27 -24.86 8.11 3.16
CA ILE A 27 -24.62 8.66 1.82
C ILE A 27 -23.23 9.29 1.76
N ILE A 28 -22.84 10.03 2.80
CA ILE A 28 -21.48 10.56 2.92
C ILE A 28 -20.46 9.42 2.89
N SER A 29 -20.73 8.32 3.62
CA SER A 29 -19.88 7.14 3.62
C SER A 29 -19.74 6.55 2.22
N ASP A 30 -20.84 6.33 1.48
CA ASP A 30 -20.78 5.79 0.12
C ASP A 30 -20.01 6.72 -0.85
N ILE A 31 -20.11 8.04 -0.66
CA ILE A 31 -19.31 9.01 -1.43
C ILE A 31 -17.83 8.87 -1.07
N LEU A 32 -17.48 8.94 0.22
CA LEU A 32 -16.09 8.95 0.67
C LEU A 32 -15.36 7.64 0.36
N ILE A 33 -16.00 6.46 0.45
CA ILE A 33 -15.35 5.18 0.11
C ILE A 33 -14.96 5.06 -1.36
N ARG A 34 -15.53 5.90 -2.25
CA ARG A 34 -15.22 5.92 -3.69
C ARG A 34 -14.05 6.86 -4.03
N LEU A 35 -13.61 7.67 -3.07
CA LEU A 35 -12.53 8.61 -3.29
C LEU A 35 -11.15 7.94 -3.19
N PRO A 36 -10.14 8.46 -3.92
CA PRO A 36 -8.74 8.13 -3.69
C PRO A 36 -8.34 8.41 -2.23
N ILE A 37 -7.36 7.67 -1.74
CA ILE A 37 -6.95 7.73 -0.34
C ILE A 37 -6.51 9.14 0.09
N GLU A 38 -5.86 9.90 -0.80
CA GLU A 38 -5.35 11.25 -0.51
C GLU A 38 -6.51 12.24 -0.30
N SER A 39 -7.58 12.08 -1.07
CA SER A 39 -8.81 12.86 -0.90
C SER A 39 -9.48 12.53 0.42
N ILE A 40 -9.54 11.25 0.81
CA ILE A 40 -10.09 10.85 2.11
C ILE A 40 -9.24 11.41 3.26
N MET A 41 -7.91 11.43 3.12
CA MET A 41 -7.02 12.05 4.10
C MET A 41 -7.30 13.56 4.24
N SER A 42 -7.68 14.24 3.17
CA SER A 42 -8.12 15.64 3.21
C SER A 42 -9.51 15.79 3.84
N CYS A 43 -10.43 14.86 3.60
CA CYS A 43 -11.76 14.86 4.22
C CYS A 43 -11.73 14.72 5.74
N ARG A 44 -10.69 14.09 6.30
CA ARG A 44 -10.50 13.93 7.76
C ARG A 44 -10.43 15.24 8.54
N VAL A 45 -9.98 16.32 7.90
CA VAL A 45 -9.83 17.62 8.58
C VAL A 45 -11.06 18.54 8.39
N VAL A 46 -12.07 18.10 7.64
CA VAL A 46 -13.28 18.89 7.37
C VAL A 46 -14.16 19.00 8.62
N CYS A 47 -14.48 17.87 9.28
CA CYS A 47 -15.26 17.86 10.51
C CYS A 47 -15.04 16.59 11.34
N LYS A 48 -15.46 16.60 12.60
CA LYS A 48 -15.34 15.46 13.54
C LYS A 48 -16.11 14.21 13.08
N SER A 49 -17.27 14.41 12.43
CA SER A 49 -18.10 13.31 11.92
C SER A 49 -17.36 12.54 10.83
N TRP A 50 -16.79 13.24 9.85
CA TRP A 50 -16.01 12.63 8.77
C TRP A 50 -14.71 12.01 9.29
N TYR A 51 -14.04 12.66 10.24
CA TYR A 51 -12.91 12.06 10.93
C TYR A 51 -13.28 10.72 11.56
N GLY A 52 -14.35 10.68 12.37
CA GLY A 52 -14.84 9.47 13.04
C GLY A 52 -15.22 8.37 12.04
N LEU A 53 -15.95 8.72 10.98
CA LEU A 53 -16.34 7.80 9.91
C LEU A 53 -15.11 7.12 9.27
N THR A 54 -14.04 7.86 9.01
CA THR A 54 -12.82 7.28 8.42
C THR A 54 -11.93 6.49 9.40
N GLN A 55 -12.30 6.41 10.68
CA GLN A 55 -11.71 5.48 11.66
C GLN A 55 -12.57 4.23 11.85
N ASP A 56 -13.82 4.22 11.36
CA ASP A 56 -14.74 3.11 11.54
C ASP A 56 -14.22 1.85 10.80
N PRO A 57 -14.14 0.68 11.48
CA PRO A 57 -13.66 -0.54 10.86
C PRO A 57 -14.45 -0.98 9.63
N ASN A 58 -15.77 -0.74 9.58
CA ASN A 58 -16.57 -1.10 8.41
C ASN A 58 -16.24 -0.19 7.24
N PHE A 59 -16.10 1.12 7.48
CA PHE A 59 -15.63 2.06 6.46
C PHE A 59 -14.27 1.63 5.90
N ILE A 60 -13.31 1.30 6.77
CA ILE A 60 -11.96 0.87 6.35
C ILE A 60 -12.03 -0.42 5.52
N ASN A 61 -12.81 -1.41 5.95
CA ASN A 61 -12.98 -2.67 5.21
C ASN A 61 -13.66 -2.47 3.85
N MET A 62 -14.68 -1.61 3.78
CA MET A 62 -15.35 -1.27 2.52
C MET A 62 -14.42 -0.51 1.57
N HIS A 63 -13.58 0.39 2.09
CA HIS A 63 -12.58 1.07 1.25
C HIS A 63 -11.50 0.10 0.76
N LEU A 64 -11.00 -0.77 1.65
CA LEU A 64 -10.03 -1.82 1.31
C LEU A 64 -10.55 -2.79 0.25
N SER A 65 -11.79 -3.26 0.35
CA SER A 65 -12.35 -4.16 -0.66
C SER A 65 -12.45 -3.51 -2.04
N ARG A 66 -12.57 -2.18 -2.07
CA ARG A 66 -12.54 -1.37 -3.29
C ARG A 66 -11.13 -1.00 -3.75
N SER A 67 -10.11 -1.16 -2.91
CA SER A 67 -8.72 -0.83 -3.27
C SER A 67 -8.17 -1.67 -4.42
N ASN A 68 -8.77 -2.84 -4.70
CA ASN A 68 -8.47 -3.63 -5.90
C ASN A 68 -8.81 -2.92 -7.21
N TYR A 69 -9.69 -1.92 -7.18
CA TYR A 69 -10.03 -1.08 -8.34
C TYR A 69 -9.25 0.24 -8.34
N GLN A 70 -8.35 0.45 -7.37
CA GLN A 70 -7.48 1.61 -7.35
C GLN A 70 -6.13 1.26 -7.98
N PRO A 71 -5.49 2.23 -8.65
CA PRO A 71 -4.18 2.01 -9.24
C PRO A 71 -3.17 1.60 -8.16
N ASN A 72 -2.39 0.57 -8.47
CA ASN A 72 -1.33 0.12 -7.58
C ASN A 72 -0.33 1.27 -7.34
N ARG A 73 0.35 1.22 -6.20
CA ARG A 73 1.51 2.07 -5.94
C ARG A 73 2.75 1.21 -5.78
N ILE A 74 3.90 1.80 -6.04
CA ILE A 74 5.18 1.17 -5.70
C ILE A 74 5.84 1.99 -4.62
N ILE A 75 6.41 1.31 -3.64
CA ILE A 75 7.38 1.91 -2.73
C ILE A 75 8.78 1.52 -3.17
N LEU A 76 9.57 2.52 -3.54
CA LEU A 76 11.01 2.37 -3.75
C LEU A 76 11.74 2.69 -2.46
N HIS A 77 12.70 1.84 -2.11
CA HIS A 77 13.67 2.14 -1.05
C HIS A 77 15.07 1.78 -1.50
N ASN A 78 16.03 2.66 -1.19
CA ASN A 78 17.45 2.38 -1.35
C ASN A 78 17.96 1.55 -0.17
N TYR A 79 18.98 0.72 -0.42
CA TYR A 79 19.74 -0.01 0.58
C TYR A 79 20.39 0.89 1.65
N THR A 80 20.60 2.17 1.36
CA THR A 80 21.06 3.17 2.34
C THR A 80 20.00 3.58 3.36
N GLY A 81 18.72 3.19 3.16
CA GLY A 81 17.69 3.23 4.21
C GLY A 81 17.02 4.57 4.49
N ASN A 82 17.21 5.59 3.64
CA ASN A 82 16.83 6.96 4.04
C ASN A 82 15.56 7.52 3.37
N HIS A 83 15.06 6.93 2.28
CA HIS A 83 13.90 7.48 1.57
C HIS A 83 12.99 6.38 1.01
N LEU A 84 11.69 6.53 1.26
CA LEU A 84 10.62 5.79 0.63
C LEU A 84 9.96 6.69 -0.43
N LEU A 85 9.94 6.24 -1.68
CA LEU A 85 9.24 6.95 -2.76
C LEU A 85 7.99 6.17 -3.13
N LEU A 86 6.83 6.82 -3.02
CA LEU A 86 5.58 6.29 -3.53
C LEU A 86 5.44 6.65 -5.01
N LEU A 87 5.15 5.67 -5.87
CA LEU A 87 4.93 5.87 -7.30
C LEU A 87 3.50 5.53 -7.67
N ASP A 88 2.85 6.41 -8.44
CA ASP A 88 1.56 6.13 -9.07
C ASP A 88 1.79 5.42 -10.41
N THR A 89 1.24 4.20 -10.56
CA THR A 89 1.50 3.40 -11.76
C THR A 89 0.61 3.76 -12.95
N GLU A 90 -0.49 4.50 -12.76
CA GLU A 90 -1.43 4.78 -13.85
C GLU A 90 -1.20 6.14 -14.51
N GLU A 91 -0.88 7.18 -13.75
CA GLU A 91 -0.78 8.52 -14.34
C GLU A 91 0.60 8.89 -14.91
N HIS A 92 1.61 8.01 -14.86
CA HIS A 92 3.01 8.33 -15.22
C HIS A 92 3.58 9.53 -14.42
N LYS A 93 2.82 10.05 -13.45
CA LYS A 93 3.20 11.13 -12.57
C LYS A 93 3.82 10.52 -11.34
N ILE A 94 5.13 10.63 -11.26
CA ILE A 94 5.91 10.29 -10.07
C ILE A 94 5.60 11.35 -9.01
N LYS A 95 4.56 11.12 -8.20
CA LYS A 95 4.30 11.93 -7.02
C LYS A 95 5.22 11.47 -5.91
N ARG A 96 6.38 12.12 -5.78
CA ARG A 96 7.27 11.96 -4.63
C ARG A 96 6.57 12.55 -3.39
N ASN A 97 5.71 11.75 -2.77
CA ASN A 97 5.32 12.00 -1.40
C ASN A 97 6.39 11.35 -0.55
N PRO A 98 7.31 12.10 0.09
CA PRO A 98 8.14 11.51 1.13
C PRO A 98 7.16 10.95 2.14
N ILE A 99 7.10 9.63 2.24
CA ILE A 99 6.42 8.96 3.33
C ILE A 99 7.16 9.42 4.57
N GLN A 100 6.60 10.42 5.26
CA GLN A 100 7.13 11.16 6.41
C GLN A 100 8.52 10.69 6.85
N ASN A 101 9.59 11.18 6.21
CA ASN A 101 11.00 11.00 6.58
C ASN A 101 11.28 9.78 7.48
N MET A 102 10.80 8.60 7.05
CA MET A 102 10.91 7.41 7.90
C MET A 102 12.32 6.90 7.68
N LEU A 103 13.24 7.40 8.51
CA LEU A 103 14.63 6.95 8.55
C LEU A 103 14.60 5.48 8.97
N LEU A 104 14.86 4.59 8.01
CA LEU A 104 14.85 3.16 8.29
C LEU A 104 16.12 2.74 9.02
N ASN A 105 17.17 3.58 9.13
CA ASN A 105 18.38 3.34 9.94
C ASN A 105 18.90 1.88 9.83
N GLY A 106 19.13 1.40 8.60
CA GLY A 106 19.57 0.02 8.35
C GLY A 106 18.46 -1.05 8.30
N HIS A 107 17.20 -0.65 8.44
CA HIS A 107 16.03 -1.51 8.20
C HIS A 107 15.55 -1.38 6.76
N GLN A 108 14.84 -2.39 6.27
CA GLN A 108 14.33 -2.48 4.90
C GLN A 108 12.86 -2.85 4.90
N VAL A 109 12.15 -2.49 3.84
CA VAL A 109 10.79 -2.97 3.61
C VAL A 109 10.87 -4.45 3.21
N MET A 110 10.29 -5.30 4.05
CA MET A 110 10.24 -6.74 3.85
C MET A 110 9.06 -7.11 2.95
N CYS A 111 7.87 -6.60 3.28
CA CYS A 111 6.63 -6.80 2.53
C CYS A 111 5.62 -5.68 2.80
N SER A 112 4.52 -5.71 2.05
CA SER A 112 3.33 -4.88 2.26
C SER A 112 2.09 -5.76 2.39
N CYS A 113 1.13 -5.39 3.23
CA CYS A 113 -0.15 -6.07 3.33
C CYS A 113 -1.25 -5.09 3.73
N ASN A 114 -2.33 -5.00 2.96
CA ASN A 114 -3.50 -4.13 3.25
C ASN A 114 -3.13 -2.68 3.62
N GLY A 115 -2.12 -2.11 2.93
CA GLY A 115 -1.60 -0.76 3.18
C GLY A 115 -0.73 -0.59 4.43
N LEU A 116 -0.35 -1.70 5.06
CA LEU A 116 0.71 -1.76 6.06
C LEU A 116 2.02 -2.19 5.42
N LEU A 117 3.13 -1.69 5.94
CA LEU A 117 4.49 -2.12 5.63
C LEU A 117 5.08 -2.87 6.81
N CYS A 118 5.74 -3.99 6.51
CA CYS A 118 6.60 -4.68 7.43
C CYS A 118 8.05 -4.26 7.17
N ILE A 119 8.71 -3.74 8.20
CA ILE A 119 10.06 -3.20 8.14
C ILE A 119 10.91 -3.92 9.19
N ALA A 120 12.06 -4.43 8.79
CA ALA A 120 12.98 -5.12 9.70
C ALA A 120 14.43 -4.97 9.23
N SER A 121 15.41 -5.27 10.09
CA SER A 121 16.80 -5.34 9.67
C SER A 121 17.03 -6.60 8.84
N TYR A 122 17.87 -6.49 7.81
CA TYR A 122 18.24 -7.63 6.96
C TYR A 122 18.90 -8.75 7.78
N TYR A 123 19.73 -8.39 8.77
CA TYR A 123 20.50 -9.35 9.55
C TYR A 123 19.74 -9.91 10.76
N LYS A 124 18.74 -9.16 11.26
CA LYS A 124 17.95 -9.54 12.42
C LYS A 124 16.52 -9.07 12.24
N LEU A 125 15.57 -10.00 12.23
CA LEU A 125 14.14 -9.65 12.11
C LEU A 125 13.63 -8.84 13.30
N ASP A 126 14.28 -8.94 14.45
CA ASP A 126 13.87 -8.29 15.70
C ASP A 126 14.72 -7.04 16.01
N PRO A 127 14.12 -5.84 16.12
CA PRO A 127 12.68 -5.57 16.14
C PRO A 127 12.02 -5.51 14.75
N VAL A 128 10.76 -5.95 14.66
CA VAL A 128 9.90 -5.76 13.48
C VAL A 128 9.03 -4.52 13.68
N PHE A 129 9.06 -3.60 12.73
CA PHE A 129 8.19 -2.43 12.67
C PHE A 129 7.05 -2.68 11.69
N ILE A 130 5.83 -2.34 12.12
CA ILE A 130 4.66 -2.30 11.24
C ILE A 130 4.20 -0.85 11.14
N CYS A 131 4.12 -0.30 9.93
CA CYS A 131 3.65 1.07 9.74
C CYS A 131 2.62 1.19 8.61
N ASN A 132 1.75 2.19 8.73
CA ASN A 132 0.92 2.65 7.63
C ASN A 132 1.49 4.01 7.15
N PRO A 133 2.14 4.06 5.98
CA PRO A 133 2.80 5.27 5.50
C PRO A 133 1.82 6.39 5.11
N ILE A 134 0.56 6.06 4.83
CA ILE A 134 -0.49 7.04 4.49
C ILE A 134 -0.98 7.75 5.73
N THR A 135 -1.17 7.01 6.82
CA THR A 135 -1.71 7.58 8.07
C THR A 135 -0.62 8.06 9.03
N GLY A 136 0.65 7.72 8.79
CA GLY A 136 1.78 8.00 9.68
C GLY A 136 1.80 7.15 10.96
N LYS A 137 0.79 6.29 11.17
CA LYS A 137 0.72 5.41 12.35
C LYS A 137 1.72 4.27 12.21
N HIS A 138 2.35 3.89 13.31
CA HIS A 138 3.31 2.79 13.37
C HIS A 138 3.25 2.06 14.71
N MET A 139 3.80 0.86 14.75
CA MET A 139 4.02 0.09 15.97
C MET A 139 5.26 -0.80 15.84
N VAL A 140 5.79 -1.24 16.97
CA VAL A 140 6.85 -2.26 17.05
C VAL A 140 6.21 -3.54 17.54
N LEU A 141 6.46 -4.67 16.87
CA LEU A 141 6.02 -5.96 17.36
C LEU A 141 6.81 -6.35 18.63
N PRO A 142 6.20 -7.08 19.57
CA PRO A 142 6.91 -7.61 20.72
C PRO A 142 8.12 -8.43 20.27
N SER A 143 9.26 -8.22 20.92
CA SER A 143 10.46 -9.01 20.64
C SER A 143 10.16 -10.48 20.88
N THR A 144 10.49 -11.32 19.92
CA THR A 144 10.53 -12.76 20.10
C THR A 144 11.99 -13.12 20.34
N ASP A 145 12.32 -13.71 21.48
CA ASP A 145 13.70 -14.17 21.83
C ASP A 145 14.28 -15.19 20.83
N SER A 146 13.53 -15.53 19.79
CA SER A 146 13.92 -16.43 18.72
C SER A 146 14.84 -15.75 17.69
N LYS A 147 16.06 -16.26 17.56
CA LYS A 147 17.06 -15.94 16.51
C LYS A 147 16.61 -16.44 15.12
N VAL A 148 15.43 -16.05 14.64
CA VAL A 148 14.93 -16.47 13.32
C VAL A 148 15.67 -15.69 12.24
N ARG A 149 16.37 -16.40 11.35
CA ARG A 149 16.97 -15.83 10.14
C ARG A 149 15.87 -15.53 9.12
N SER A 150 16.03 -14.43 8.38
CA SER A 150 15.09 -13.97 7.34
C SER A 150 14.88 -15.03 6.24
N VAL A 151 13.62 -15.25 5.85
CA VAL A 151 13.24 -15.90 4.60
C VAL A 151 12.48 -14.87 3.76
N ASN A 152 12.91 -14.67 2.51
CA ASN A 152 12.29 -13.70 1.60
C ASN A 152 10.93 -14.23 1.13
N HIS A 153 9.83 -13.67 1.67
CA HIS A 153 8.48 -13.90 1.18
C HIS A 153 7.80 -12.55 0.88
N LYS A 154 7.16 -12.43 -0.29
CA LYS A 154 6.36 -11.25 -0.67
C LYS A 154 4.88 -11.61 -0.58
N ASP A 155 4.13 -10.87 0.23
CA ASP A 155 2.67 -10.91 0.24
C ASP A 155 2.15 -10.00 -0.88
N LEU A 156 1.26 -10.54 -1.70
CA LEU A 156 0.56 -9.80 -2.76
C LEU A 156 -0.93 -9.94 -2.47
N ASP A 157 -1.49 -8.94 -1.81
CA ASP A 157 -2.95 -8.79 -1.61
C ASP A 157 -3.64 -9.80 -0.70
N GLY A 158 -2.96 -10.28 0.35
CA GLY A 158 -3.58 -11.19 1.32
C GLY A 158 -3.69 -12.64 0.83
N TYR A 159 -3.11 -12.91 -0.34
CA TYR A 159 -2.81 -14.24 -0.85
C TYR A 159 -1.30 -14.33 -1.09
N LEU A 160 -0.72 -15.51 -0.82
CA LEU A 160 0.69 -15.72 -1.13
C LEU A 160 0.80 -16.16 -2.58
N THR A 161 1.21 -15.23 -3.43
CA THR A 161 1.40 -15.48 -4.86
C THR A 161 2.87 -15.77 -5.14
N PHE A 162 3.15 -16.93 -5.73
CA PHE A 162 4.47 -17.34 -6.16
C PHE A 162 4.55 -17.26 -7.67
N VAL A 163 5.72 -16.89 -8.19
CA VAL A 163 5.96 -16.89 -9.63
C VAL A 163 6.97 -17.98 -9.93
N GLU A 164 6.55 -18.99 -10.68
CA GLU A 164 7.46 -20.02 -11.19
C GLU A 164 7.93 -19.57 -12.58
N HIS A 165 9.24 -19.52 -12.75
CA HIS A 165 9.87 -19.18 -14.01
C HIS A 165 10.58 -20.39 -14.58
N LYS A 166 10.22 -20.77 -15.81
CA LYS A 166 10.90 -21.84 -16.54
C LYS A 166 11.17 -21.38 -17.97
N SER A 167 12.43 -21.09 -18.27
CA SER A 167 12.88 -20.56 -19.57
C SER A 167 12.21 -19.21 -19.90
N ASN A 168 11.25 -19.21 -20.81
CA ASN A 168 10.50 -18.07 -21.30
C ASN A 168 9.07 -18.00 -20.72
N LEU A 169 8.70 -18.93 -19.84
CA LEU A 169 7.37 -18.98 -19.25
C LEU A 169 7.36 -18.34 -17.87
N MET A 170 6.37 -17.47 -17.67
CA MET A 170 5.95 -16.95 -16.38
C MET A 170 4.70 -17.69 -15.94
N LYS A 171 4.73 -18.37 -14.80
CA LYS A 171 3.55 -19.00 -14.20
C LYS A 171 3.22 -18.33 -12.88
N LEU A 172 1.98 -17.90 -12.73
CA LEU A 172 1.50 -17.29 -11.51
C LEU A 172 0.74 -18.34 -10.69
N TRP A 173 1.28 -18.67 -9.52
CA TRP A 173 0.67 -19.58 -8.57
C TRP A 173 0.09 -18.79 -7.42
N ARG A 174 -1.17 -19.03 -7.08
CA ARG A 174 -1.82 -18.43 -5.92
C ARG A 174 -2.03 -19.48 -4.85
N LEU A 175 -1.48 -19.24 -3.66
CA LEU A 175 -1.78 -20.02 -2.47
C LEU A 175 -2.96 -19.38 -1.74
N THR A 176 -4.03 -20.16 -1.58
CA THR A 176 -5.23 -19.76 -0.84
C THR A 176 -5.47 -20.76 0.30
N GLY A 177 -6.04 -20.32 1.41
CA GLY A 177 -6.28 -21.21 2.54
C GLY A 177 -6.78 -20.48 3.78
N LYS A 178 -7.32 -21.24 4.74
CA LYS A 178 -7.67 -20.70 6.06
C LYS A 178 -6.45 -20.80 6.97
N LYS A 179 -6.26 -19.80 7.85
CA LYS A 179 -5.13 -19.68 8.80
C LYS A 179 -4.94 -20.92 9.69
N ILE A 180 -5.96 -21.79 9.78
CA ILE A 180 -5.96 -23.13 10.40
C ILE A 180 -6.71 -24.07 9.44
N GLY A 181 -5.99 -24.95 8.72
CA GLY A 181 -6.55 -25.90 7.74
C GLY A 181 -5.66 -26.12 6.48
N ASP A 182 -6.11 -26.97 5.56
CA ASP A 182 -5.41 -27.30 4.30
C ASP A 182 -5.26 -26.07 3.39
N PHE A 183 -4.04 -25.79 2.96
CA PHE A 183 -3.75 -24.78 1.95
C PHE A 183 -3.89 -25.38 0.55
N PHE A 184 -4.47 -24.61 -0.36
CA PHE A 184 -4.62 -24.98 -1.76
C PHE A 184 -3.67 -24.12 -2.60
N LEU A 185 -2.81 -24.79 -3.37
CA LEU A 185 -1.99 -24.14 -4.39
C LEU A 185 -2.70 -24.24 -5.74
N CYS A 186 -3.03 -23.10 -6.33
CA CYS A 186 -3.72 -23.03 -7.60
C CYS A 186 -2.85 -22.32 -8.65
N LEU A 187 -2.68 -22.92 -9.82
CA LEU A 187 -2.08 -22.25 -10.98
C LEU A 187 -3.12 -21.29 -11.56
N GLU A 188 -2.82 -20.00 -11.53
CA GLU A 188 -3.77 -18.97 -11.95
C GLU A 188 -3.59 -18.60 -13.42
N GLU A 189 -2.35 -18.29 -13.82
CA GLU A 189 -2.05 -17.81 -15.17
C GLU A 189 -0.70 -18.35 -15.69
N ILE A 190 -0.58 -18.46 -17.01
CA ILE A 190 0.67 -18.79 -17.70
C ILE A 190 0.86 -17.80 -18.86
N HIS A 191 2.01 -17.14 -18.88
CA HIS A 191 2.37 -16.16 -19.90
C HIS A 191 3.71 -16.52 -20.55
N ASP A 192 3.77 -16.40 -21.87
CA ASP A 192 5.03 -16.47 -22.60
C ASP A 192 5.66 -15.08 -22.66
N THR A 193 6.78 -14.93 -21.99
CA THR A 193 7.52 -13.68 -21.85
C THR A 193 8.37 -13.36 -23.07
N HIS A 194 8.65 -14.32 -23.97
CA HIS A 194 9.60 -14.15 -25.09
C HIS A 194 11.05 -13.77 -24.70
N VAL A 195 11.34 -13.66 -23.41
CA VAL A 195 12.65 -13.37 -22.85
C VAL A 195 13.18 -14.61 -22.15
N LYS A 196 14.45 -14.94 -22.36
CA LYS A 196 15.13 -16.04 -21.64
C LYS A 196 15.67 -15.54 -20.31
N TRP A 197 14.91 -15.74 -19.25
CA TRP A 197 15.31 -15.38 -17.89
C TRP A 197 16.30 -16.40 -17.32
N ASN A 198 17.32 -15.93 -16.63
CA ASN A 198 18.39 -16.73 -16.05
C ASN A 198 19.03 -16.01 -14.84
N GLY A 199 20.10 -16.56 -14.26
CA GLY A 199 20.78 -15.95 -13.11
C GLY A 199 21.36 -14.55 -13.39
N TRP A 200 21.60 -14.21 -14.66
CA TRP A 200 22.15 -12.93 -15.11
C TRP A 200 21.08 -11.93 -15.54
N LEU A 201 19.87 -12.39 -15.86
CA LEU A 201 18.72 -11.57 -16.24
C LEU A 201 17.48 -12.17 -15.58
N SER A 202 17.01 -11.52 -14.53
CA SER A 202 15.90 -11.99 -13.69
C SER A 202 14.89 -10.89 -13.46
N TYR A 203 13.74 -11.24 -12.90
CA TYR A 203 12.74 -10.25 -12.51
C TYR A 203 11.96 -10.69 -11.27
N ALA A 204 11.26 -9.74 -10.67
CA ALA A 204 10.22 -9.99 -9.69
C ALA A 204 8.96 -9.21 -10.07
N ILE A 205 7.79 -9.81 -9.87
CA ILE A 205 6.52 -9.09 -10.06
C ILE A 205 6.35 -8.10 -8.90
N LEU A 206 6.12 -6.83 -9.24
CA LEU A 206 5.85 -5.74 -8.30
C LEU A 206 4.36 -5.42 -8.17
N GLY A 207 3.55 -5.76 -9.17
CA GLY A 207 2.13 -5.46 -9.21
C GLY A 207 1.56 -5.72 -10.59
N GLY A 208 0.26 -5.52 -10.77
CA GLY A 208 -0.45 -5.84 -12.02
C GLY A 208 -1.37 -7.04 -11.86
N LEU A 209 -2.48 -6.83 -11.16
CA LEU A 209 -3.59 -7.78 -11.10
C LEU A 209 -4.83 -7.26 -11.85
N ASN A 210 -4.67 -6.16 -12.59
CA ASN A 210 -5.53 -5.87 -13.72
C ASN A 210 -4.87 -6.61 -14.88
N ARG A 211 -5.56 -7.63 -15.42
CA ARG A 211 -5.03 -8.69 -16.32
C ARG A 211 -4.26 -8.19 -17.56
N ASP A 212 -4.32 -6.91 -17.86
CA ASP A 212 -3.79 -6.31 -19.08
C ASP A 212 -2.26 -6.13 -19.04
N HIS A 213 -1.66 -5.94 -17.86
CA HIS A 213 -0.20 -5.82 -17.73
C HIS A 213 0.36 -6.11 -16.32
N TYR A 214 1.63 -6.50 -16.29
CA TYR A 214 2.43 -6.73 -15.10
C TYR A 214 3.52 -5.69 -14.96
N LEU A 215 3.77 -5.24 -13.74
CA LEU A 215 4.89 -4.38 -13.40
C LEU A 215 6.02 -5.23 -12.83
N LEU A 216 7.18 -5.17 -13.46
CA LEU A 216 8.32 -6.02 -13.17
C LEU A 216 9.48 -5.19 -12.64
N GLU A 217 10.11 -5.67 -11.56
CA GLU A 217 11.45 -5.28 -11.14
C GLU A 217 12.44 -6.15 -11.89
N VAL A 218 13.04 -5.65 -12.96
CA VAL A 218 13.99 -6.40 -13.79
C VAL A 218 15.41 -6.13 -13.31
N ARG A 219 16.16 -7.21 -13.07
CA ARG A 219 17.55 -7.18 -12.61
C ARG A 219 18.46 -7.86 -13.62
N PHE A 220 19.56 -7.21 -13.97
CA PHE A 220 20.56 -7.81 -14.84
C PHE A 220 22.00 -7.53 -14.39
N LEU A 221 22.88 -8.49 -14.65
CA LEU A 221 24.31 -8.45 -14.34
C LEU A 221 25.08 -8.18 -15.64
N GLU A 222 25.65 -6.98 -15.77
CA GLU A 222 26.40 -6.56 -16.96
C GLU A 222 27.86 -6.29 -16.58
N GLY A 223 28.77 -7.22 -16.92
CA GLY A 223 30.24 -7.02 -17.01
C GLY A 223 31.02 -6.48 -15.79
N GLN A 224 30.37 -6.05 -14.72
CA GLN A 224 30.91 -5.40 -13.52
C GLN A 224 30.21 -5.92 -12.26
N GLN A 225 30.83 -5.73 -11.09
CA GLN A 225 30.54 -6.38 -9.80
C GLN A 225 29.14 -6.14 -9.20
N HIS A 226 28.29 -5.29 -9.79
CA HIS A 226 26.99 -4.92 -9.20
C HIS A 226 25.82 -5.04 -10.19
N PRO A 227 24.70 -5.70 -9.80
CA PRO A 227 23.52 -5.82 -10.65
C PRO A 227 22.81 -4.47 -10.83
N LYS A 228 22.36 -4.21 -12.06
CA LYS A 228 21.49 -3.07 -12.40
C LYS A 228 20.03 -3.49 -12.25
N THR A 229 19.21 -2.59 -11.72
CA THR A 229 17.76 -2.82 -11.52
C THR A 229 16.97 -1.72 -12.21
N HIS A 230 15.87 -2.08 -12.87
CA HIS A 230 14.92 -1.12 -13.44
C HIS A 230 13.49 -1.64 -13.35
N ILE A 231 12.51 -0.76 -13.60
CA ILE A 231 11.09 -1.11 -13.60
C ILE A 231 10.61 -1.17 -15.05
N THR A 232 9.87 -2.24 -15.39
CA THR A 232 9.34 -2.48 -16.73
C THR A 232 7.90 -2.95 -16.65
N ARG A 233 7.03 -2.43 -17.53
CA ARG A 233 5.70 -3.01 -17.77
C ARG A 233 5.80 -4.12 -18.80
N PHE A 234 5.28 -5.29 -18.47
CA PHE A 234 5.11 -6.41 -19.38
C PHE A 234 3.62 -6.56 -19.72
N PHE A 235 3.30 -6.53 -21.02
CA PHE A 235 1.95 -6.71 -21.55
C PHE A 235 1.83 -8.13 -22.11
N PRO A 236 1.13 -9.05 -21.42
CA PRO A 236 1.12 -10.46 -21.83
C PRO A 236 0.48 -10.71 -23.20
N GLU A 237 -0.59 -9.98 -23.53
CA GLU A 237 -1.32 -10.16 -24.79
C GLU A 237 -0.46 -9.82 -26.01
N THR A 238 0.26 -8.69 -25.94
CA THR A 238 1.11 -8.20 -27.03
C THR A 238 2.56 -8.65 -26.91
N ARG A 239 2.95 -9.25 -25.78
CA ARG A 239 4.33 -9.65 -25.42
C ARG A 239 5.32 -8.48 -25.46
N GLN A 240 4.84 -7.29 -25.14
CA GLN A 240 5.63 -6.07 -25.18
C GLN A 240 6.19 -5.71 -23.80
N TYR A 241 7.37 -5.09 -23.82
CA TYR A 241 8.03 -4.54 -22.65
C TYR A 241 8.17 -3.04 -22.82
N VAL A 242 7.68 -2.29 -21.85
CA VAL A 242 7.78 -0.83 -21.82
C VAL A 242 8.54 -0.43 -20.57
N HIS A 243 9.71 0.16 -20.76
CA HIS A 243 10.51 0.68 -19.65
C HIS A 243 9.75 1.80 -18.93
N VAL A 244 9.82 1.81 -17.59
CA VAL A 244 9.21 2.87 -16.78
C VAL A 244 10.32 3.82 -16.35
N ASP A 245 10.46 4.93 -17.06
CA ASP A 245 11.42 5.99 -16.74
C ASP A 245 11.01 6.69 -15.45
N ILE A 246 11.87 6.60 -14.44
CA ILE A 246 11.66 7.27 -13.15
C ILE A 246 12.90 8.13 -12.88
N PRO A 247 12.83 9.44 -13.14
CA PRO A 247 13.93 10.37 -12.87
C PRO A 247 14.47 10.22 -11.44
N ASP A 248 15.80 10.30 -11.34
CA ASP A 248 16.59 10.24 -10.12
C ASP A 248 16.36 8.98 -9.26
N ILE A 249 16.00 7.85 -9.87
CA ILE A 249 16.03 6.57 -9.17
C ILE A 249 17.48 6.26 -8.74
N PRO A 250 17.70 5.81 -7.49
CA PRO A 250 18.99 5.29 -7.07
C PRO A 250 19.41 4.09 -7.92
N VAL A 251 20.70 3.97 -8.24
CA VAL A 251 21.26 2.84 -9.01
C VAL A 251 20.89 1.49 -8.41
N HIS A 252 20.81 1.44 -7.07
CA HIS A 252 20.39 0.26 -6.32
C HIS A 252 19.16 0.59 -5.49
N PHE A 253 18.04 -0.03 -5.84
CA PHE A 253 16.80 0.08 -5.10
C PHE A 253 16.15 -1.30 -4.99
N LYS A 254 15.21 -1.41 -4.06
CA LYS A 254 14.22 -2.47 -4.02
C LYS A 254 12.85 -1.84 -4.14
N ALA A 255 11.99 -2.48 -4.90
CA ALA A 255 10.61 -2.07 -5.09
C ALA A 255 9.66 -3.03 -4.37
N THR A 256 8.59 -2.50 -3.83
CA THR A 256 7.53 -3.28 -3.18
C THR A 256 6.18 -2.72 -3.63
N CYS A 257 5.23 -3.59 -3.98
CA CYS A 257 3.86 -3.19 -4.22
C CYS A 257 3.34 -2.45 -2.98
N PHE A 258 2.43 -1.51 -3.16
CA PHE A 258 1.75 -0.89 -2.05
C PHE A 258 0.34 -0.51 -2.46
N LYS A 259 -0.63 -0.98 -1.70
CA LYS A 259 -2.02 -0.54 -1.82
C LYS A 259 -2.33 0.39 -0.66
N PRO A 260 -2.51 1.69 -0.90
CA PRO A 260 -2.82 2.63 0.16
C PRO A 260 -4.09 2.24 0.94
N SER A 261 -4.07 2.42 2.25
CA SER A 261 -5.23 2.13 3.10
C SER A 261 -5.27 3.01 4.34
N LEU A 262 -6.38 2.94 5.06
CA LEU A 262 -6.58 3.58 6.36
C LEU A 262 -6.31 2.64 7.55
N VAL A 263 -5.80 1.43 7.30
CA VAL A 263 -5.61 0.39 8.33
C VAL A 263 -4.66 0.90 9.41
N CYS A 264 -5.10 0.78 10.66
CA CYS A 264 -4.27 1.10 11.81
C CYS A 264 -3.38 -0.10 12.19
N PRO A 265 -2.05 0.06 12.28
CA PRO A 265 -1.17 -1.02 12.73
C PRO A 265 -1.56 -1.61 14.10
N LEU A 266 -2.00 -0.76 15.03
CA LEU A 266 -2.39 -1.17 16.38
C LEU A 266 -3.62 -2.09 16.40
N ALA A 267 -4.54 -1.95 15.44
CA ALA A 267 -5.72 -2.82 15.33
C ALA A 267 -5.35 -4.23 14.83
N ALA A 268 -4.18 -4.41 14.21
CA ALA A 268 -3.68 -5.72 13.80
C ALA A 268 -3.09 -6.52 14.98
N ALA A 269 -2.58 -5.83 15.99
CA ALA A 269 -1.95 -6.44 17.16
C ALA A 269 -2.94 -7.04 18.16
N SER A 270 -4.14 -6.47 18.30
CA SER A 270 -5.18 -6.95 19.22
C SER A 270 -5.79 -8.31 18.84
N ARG A 271 -5.38 -8.91 17.72
CA ARG A 271 -5.76 -10.28 17.30
C ARG A 271 -4.69 -11.32 17.62
N LEU A 272 -3.58 -10.92 18.25
CA LEU A 272 -2.44 -11.79 18.58
C LEU A 272 -2.31 -12.08 20.09
N SER A 273 -3.22 -11.54 20.92
CA SER A 273 -3.31 -11.79 22.37
C SER A 273 -4.45 -12.73 22.71
#